data_AF-A0A328WN31-F1
#
_entry.id   AF-A0A328WN31-F1
#
_cell.length_a   1.000
_cell.length_b   1.000
_cell.length_c   1.000
_cell.angle_alpha   90.00
_cell.angle_beta   90.00
_cell.angle_gamma   90.00
#
_symmetry.space_group_name_H-M   'P 1'
#
loop_
_entity.id
_entity.type
_entity.pdbx_description
1 polymer ?
#
loop_
_entity_poly.entity_id
_entity_poly.type
_entity_poly.pdbx_seq_one_letter_code
_entity_poly.pdbx_strand_id
1 'polypeptide(L)' 'NLPSTDYWFTVEYLENGQTKTFKAHFSLKR' A
#
# COMPACT_ATOMS: atom_id res chain seq x y z
N ASN A 1 13.73 -17.32 -11.72
CA ASN A 1 12.94 -16.07 -11.79
C ASN A 1 12.35 -15.86 -10.40
N LEU A 2 13.07 -15.20 -9.49
CA LEU A 2 12.45 -14.86 -8.20
C LEU A 2 11.34 -13.84 -8.52
N PRO A 3 10.10 -14.04 -8.03
CA PRO A 3 9.10 -12.99 -8.15
C PRO A 3 9.68 -11.74 -7.49
N SER A 4 9.78 -10.65 -8.27
CA SER A 4 9.92 -9.30 -7.70
C SER A 4 8.84 -9.21 -6.62
N THR A 5 9.24 -9.14 -5.35
CA THR A 5 8.26 -9.25 -4.27
C THR A 5 7.52 -7.93 -4.21
N ASP A 6 6.37 -7.88 -4.86
CA ASP A 6 5.44 -6.75 -4.79
C ASP A 6 4.72 -6.79 -3.44
N TYR A 7 5.04 -5.81 -2.59
CA TYR A 7 4.46 -5.63 -1.27
C TYR A 7 3.33 -4.62 -1.35
N TRP A 8 2.16 -5.00 -0.86
CA TRP A 8 0.98 -4.14 -0.78
C TRP A 8 0.74 -3.71 0.66
N PHE A 9 0.31 -2.47 0.85
CA PHE A 9 -0.15 -1.97 2.14
C PHE A 9 -1.36 -1.05 1.98
N THR A 10 -2.13 -0.95 3.06
CA THR A 10 -3.29 -0.08 3.15
C THR A 10 -3.23 0.72 4.43
N VAL A 11 -3.62 1.99 4.36
CA VAL A 11 -3.72 2.90 5.52
C VAL A 11 -5.16 3.38 5.60
N GLU A 12 -5.78 3.17 6.76
CA GLU A 12 -7.05 3.81 7.09
C GLU A 12 -6.77 5.14 7.81
N TYR A 13 -7.42 6.20 7.38
CA TYR A 13 -7.23 7.54 7.93
C TYR A 13 -8.53 8.35 7.85
N LEU A 14 -8.68 9.33 8.74
CA LEU A 14 -9.76 10.30 8.69
C LEU A 14 -9.34 11.50 7.83
N GLU A 15 -10.11 11.82 6.80
CA GLU A 15 -9.96 13.03 6.01
C GLU A 15 -11.27 13.83 6.08
N ASN A 16 -11.23 15.05 6.61
CA ASN A 16 -12.39 15.92 6.81
C ASN A 16 -13.57 15.22 7.54
N GLY A 17 -13.25 14.40 8.55
CA GLY A 17 -14.24 13.67 9.34
C GLY A 17 -14.83 12.43 8.66
N GLN A 18 -14.32 12.06 7.48
CA GLN A 18 -14.71 10.84 6.79
C GLN A 18 -13.56 9.82 6.81
N THR A 19 -13.87 8.56 7.13
CA THR A 19 -12.89 7.47 7.05
C THR A 19 -12.60 7.16 5.59
N LYS A 20 -11.32 7.17 5.23
CA LYS A 20 -10.81 6.83 3.91
C LYS A 20 -9.75 5.75 4.03
N THR A 21 -9.58 5.01 2.94
CA THR A 21 -8.55 3.98 2.81
C THR A 21 -7.62 4.34 1.66
N PHE A 22 -6.33 4.48 1.96
CA PHE A 22 -5.29 4.58 0.96
C PHE A 22 -4.69 3.19 0.72
N LYS A 23 -4.48 2.82 -0.54
CA LYS A 23 -3.83 1.56 -0.93
C LYS A 23 -2.61 1.87 -1.79
N ALA A 24 -1.47 1.29 -1.46
CA ALA A 24 -0.24 1.45 -2.23
C ALA A 24 0.57 0.15 -2.25
N HIS A 25 1.53 0.07 -3.16
CA HIS A 25 2.47 -1.03 -3.23
C HIS A 25 3.88 -0.53 -3.57
N PHE A 26 4.86 -1.36 -3.25
CA PHE A 26 6.23 -1.19 -3.68
C PHE A 26 6.83 -2.56 -4.01
N SER A 27 7.68 -2.62 -5.02
CA SER A 27 8.41 -3.83 -5.37
C SER A 27 9.83 -3.74 -4.82
N LEU A 28 10.31 -4.77 -4.12
CA LEU A 28 11.74 -4.85 -3.82
C LEU A 28 12.49 -5.27 -5.08
N LYS A 29 13.37 -4.40 -5.57
CA LYS A 29 14.43 -4.80 -6.51
C LYS A 29 15.62 -5.30 -5.70
N ARG A 30 16.08 -6.52 -6.03
CA ARG A 30 17.30 -7.11 -5.48
C ARG A 30 18.51 -6.68 -6.29
#